data_AF-A0A672Z9E0-F1
#
_entry.id   AF-A0A672Z9E0-F1
#
_cell.length_a   1.000
_cell.length_b   1.000
_cell.length_c   1.000
_cell.angle_alpha   90.00
_cell.angle_beta   90.00
_cell.angle_gamma   90.00
#
_symmetry.space_group_name_H-M   'P 1'
#
loop_
_entity.id
_entity.type
_entity.pdbx_description
1 polymer ?
#
loop_
_entity_poly.entity_id
_entity_poly.type
_entity_poly.pdbx_seq_one_letter_code
_entity_poly.pdbx_strand_id
1 'polypeptide(L)'
;MQSQRVKKTGNDITETKAPIIPQVRYHPSIKTSGAGGQAQTRTGKNQKTRSAGARYPQRGEVVQKNQDKQNQGNCGAGDSRSSQVRQVLLKPSADTAARPKCTDPDPQVVSRSPPTPDQVPLGLGVHVDRSVVDQVEVLTRGQRTNQDWFEWRKNRITASVAHRIAHCHFVHGKTKTPPTSYLADITGEGRRVQTRAMSWGVEQEAEAVRRYQGLKSAALRRPVSVQDCGLFIDAHRPWLAASPDGIVTDSRTGQWLLCLEVKCPYKHRHRRVEDACRDNPDFCLQIVDEDGQNAARCPGPRYRLKSSHSYFTQIQCQLAVTGLKNADLVVFTLKETAVVPVTFDPELWAETVSRLEVFYRDALLPHLQQKTAAWTPEL
;
A
#
# COMPACT_ATOMS: atom_id res chain seq x y z
N MET A 1 64.19 6.67 -29.33
CA MET A 1 63.29 5.50 -29.41
C MET A 1 61.86 5.98 -29.28
N GLN A 2 61.11 5.88 -30.37
CA GLN A 2 59.68 6.21 -30.43
C GLN A 2 58.89 5.19 -29.58
N SER A 3 57.92 5.66 -28.80
CA SER A 3 56.80 4.80 -28.41
C SER A 3 55.52 5.60 -28.44
N GLN A 4 54.53 5.00 -29.10
CA GLN A 4 53.40 5.64 -29.74
C GLN A 4 52.24 5.87 -28.76
N ARG A 5 51.59 7.01 -28.96
CA ARG A 5 50.34 7.42 -28.34
C ARG A 5 49.19 6.70 -29.06
N VAL A 6 48.63 5.66 -28.44
CA VAL A 6 47.41 5.01 -28.96
C VAL A 6 46.20 5.68 -28.31
N LYS A 7 45.45 6.45 -29.13
CA LYS A 7 44.07 6.83 -28.85
C LYS A 7 43.19 5.59 -28.94
N LYS A 8 42.41 5.29 -27.91
CA LYS A 8 41.19 4.47 -28.04
C LYS A 8 40.01 5.28 -27.51
N THR A 9 39.23 5.76 -28.45
CA THR A 9 37.87 6.25 -28.31
C THR A 9 36.95 5.06 -28.00
N GLY A 10 36.24 5.10 -26.89
CA GLY A 10 35.16 4.18 -26.56
C GLY A 10 34.03 4.98 -25.94
N ASN A 11 32.98 5.23 -26.73
CA ASN A 11 31.70 5.76 -26.25
C ASN A 11 31.07 4.69 -25.34
N ASP A 12 30.96 4.98 -24.05
CA ASP A 12 30.07 4.23 -23.16
C ASP A 12 28.72 4.95 -23.16
N ILE A 13 27.82 4.48 -24.02
CA ILE A 13 26.41 4.85 -24.00
C ILE A 13 25.79 4.05 -22.87
N THR A 14 25.48 4.72 -21.76
CA THR A 14 24.68 4.15 -20.68
C THR A 14 23.26 3.87 -21.18
N GLU A 15 23.01 2.65 -21.65
CA GLU A 15 21.66 2.15 -21.88
C GLU A 15 20.90 2.08 -20.55
N THR A 16 20.02 3.06 -20.32
CA THR A 16 18.96 2.97 -19.31
C THR A 16 18.00 1.85 -19.70
N LYS A 17 18.23 0.64 -19.19
CA LYS A 17 17.29 -0.48 -19.32
C LYS A 17 16.02 -0.16 -18.55
N ALA A 18 14.90 -0.08 -19.27
CA ALA A 18 13.57 0.02 -18.68
C ALA A 18 13.31 -1.20 -17.77
N PRO A 19 12.68 -1.02 -16.58
CA PRO A 19 12.42 -2.12 -15.67
C PRO A 19 11.49 -3.16 -16.32
N ILE A 20 11.90 -4.43 -16.31
CA ILE A 20 11.09 -5.55 -16.80
C ILE A 20 10.05 -5.89 -15.72
N ILE A 21 8.82 -5.43 -15.92
CA ILE A 21 7.67 -5.75 -15.07
C ILE A 21 7.17 -7.16 -15.44
N PRO A 22 7.02 -8.09 -14.47
CA PRO A 22 6.55 -9.45 -14.76
C PRO A 22 5.10 -9.46 -15.26
N GLN A 23 4.84 -10.29 -16.29
CA GLN A 23 3.50 -10.46 -16.86
C GLN A 23 2.58 -11.25 -15.91
N VAL A 24 1.39 -10.71 -15.66
CA VAL A 24 0.31 -11.39 -14.94
C VAL A 24 -0.39 -12.36 -15.88
N ARG A 25 -0.34 -13.65 -15.58
CA ARG A 25 -1.22 -14.64 -16.20
C ARG A 25 -2.22 -15.11 -15.14
N TYR A 26 -3.49 -14.77 -15.34
CA TYR A 26 -4.58 -15.33 -14.55
C TYR A 26 -4.76 -16.81 -14.86
N HIS A 27 -5.11 -17.60 -13.84
CA HIS A 27 -5.45 -19.00 -14.01
C HIS A 27 -6.81 -19.12 -14.76
N PRO A 28 -7.00 -20.07 -15.69
CA PRO A 28 -8.21 -20.20 -16.51
C PRO A 28 -9.55 -20.39 -15.76
N SER A 29 -9.50 -20.60 -14.44
CA SER A 29 -10.69 -20.70 -13.58
C SER A 29 -11.33 -19.34 -13.28
N ILE A 30 -10.66 -18.22 -13.58
CA ILE A 30 -11.22 -16.87 -13.50
C ILE A 30 -11.93 -16.59 -14.83
N LYS A 31 -13.07 -17.25 -15.06
CA LYS A 31 -14.00 -16.88 -16.12
C LYS A 31 -15.10 -16.01 -15.51
N THR A 32 -15.33 -14.84 -16.11
CA THR A 32 -16.50 -13.99 -15.86
C THR A 32 -17.76 -14.79 -16.17
N SER A 33 -18.58 -15.09 -15.16
CA SER A 33 -19.89 -15.68 -15.36
C SER A 33 -20.86 -14.61 -15.89
N GLY A 34 -21.02 -14.59 -17.21
CA GLY A 34 -22.17 -13.97 -17.86
C GLY A 34 -23.41 -14.87 -17.74
N ALA A 35 -24.53 -14.26 -17.36
CA ALA A 35 -25.92 -14.64 -17.57
C ALA A 35 -26.43 -16.06 -17.19
N GLY A 36 -27.38 -16.08 -16.25
CA GLY A 36 -28.62 -16.87 -16.35
C GLY A 36 -28.57 -18.34 -15.93
N GLY A 37 -29.10 -18.64 -14.73
CA GLY A 37 -29.45 -20.01 -14.35
C GLY A 37 -29.97 -20.12 -12.92
N GLN A 38 -31.28 -20.33 -12.78
CA GLN A 38 -31.97 -20.52 -11.49
C GLN A 38 -31.67 -21.87 -10.83
N ALA A 39 -31.70 -21.83 -9.49
CA ALA A 39 -32.15 -22.85 -8.53
C ALA A 39 -31.44 -24.23 -8.47
N GLN A 40 -30.97 -24.61 -7.27
CA GLN A 40 -31.76 -25.45 -6.34
C GLN A 40 -31.00 -25.72 -5.04
N THR A 41 -31.75 -25.68 -3.95
CA THR A 41 -31.43 -26.10 -2.58
C THR A 41 -30.99 -27.55 -2.48
N ARG A 42 -30.01 -27.85 -1.61
CA ARG A 42 -29.96 -29.14 -0.93
C ARG A 42 -29.38 -29.04 0.48
N THR A 43 -30.25 -29.36 1.42
CA THR A 43 -30.01 -29.55 2.85
C THR A 43 -29.16 -30.77 3.13
N GLY A 44 -28.25 -30.67 4.10
CA GLY A 44 -27.56 -31.81 4.70
C GLY A 44 -27.20 -31.51 6.16
N LYS A 45 -28.02 -31.99 7.09
CA LYS A 45 -27.72 -32.02 8.53
C LYS A 45 -26.54 -32.96 8.79
N ASN A 46 -25.65 -32.61 9.71
CA ASN A 46 -25.25 -33.58 10.72
C ASN A 46 -24.91 -32.95 12.08
N GLN A 47 -25.44 -33.66 13.08
CA GLN A 47 -25.27 -33.58 14.54
C GLN A 47 -23.78 -33.73 14.94
N LYS A 48 -23.25 -33.50 16.14
CA LYS A 48 -23.59 -33.07 17.52
C LYS A 48 -22.17 -32.84 18.13
N THR A 49 -21.93 -31.99 19.12
CA THR A 49 -21.96 -32.40 20.53
C THR A 49 -21.85 -31.18 21.46
N ARG A 50 -22.42 -31.35 22.65
CA ARG A 50 -22.67 -30.38 23.71
C ARG A 50 -21.42 -30.12 24.55
N SER A 51 -21.32 -28.95 25.18
CA SER A 51 -21.37 -28.82 26.66
C SER A 51 -21.36 -27.37 27.14
N ALA A 52 -22.24 -27.13 28.13
CA ALA A 52 -22.31 -26.16 29.24
C ALA A 52 -21.56 -24.81 29.13
N GLY A 53 -22.12 -23.65 29.49
CA GLY A 53 -23.19 -23.35 30.44
C GLY A 53 -22.63 -22.67 31.70
N ALA A 54 -22.52 -21.34 31.72
CA ALA A 54 -22.43 -20.48 32.92
C ALA A 54 -22.64 -19.01 32.48
N ARG A 55 -23.84 -18.44 32.70
CA ARG A 55 -24.22 -17.52 33.79
C ARG A 55 -23.41 -16.21 33.85
N TYR A 56 -24.13 -15.13 33.47
CA TYR A 56 -23.89 -13.74 33.87
C TYR A 56 -23.82 -13.59 35.40
N PRO A 57 -23.17 -12.51 35.87
CA PRO A 57 -23.94 -11.55 36.64
C PRO A 57 -23.71 -10.09 36.24
N GLN A 58 -24.66 -9.28 36.72
CA GLN A 58 -24.87 -7.86 36.47
C GLN A 58 -23.87 -6.92 37.19
N ARG A 59 -23.71 -5.76 36.56
CA ARG A 59 -23.77 -4.38 37.10
C ARG A 59 -23.40 -4.14 38.58
N GLY A 60 -22.39 -3.30 38.76
CA GLY A 60 -22.18 -2.48 39.96
C GLY A 60 -21.64 -1.11 39.56
N GLU A 61 -22.46 -0.07 39.74
CA GLU A 61 -22.01 1.32 39.89
C GLU A 61 -21.32 1.48 41.26
N VAL A 62 -20.34 2.40 41.38
CA VAL A 62 -20.12 3.29 42.54
C VAL A 62 -18.86 4.15 42.33
N VAL A 63 -19.12 5.45 42.22
CA VAL A 63 -18.49 6.61 42.91
C VAL A 63 -17.02 7.00 42.67
N GLN A 64 -16.92 8.28 42.31
CA GLN A 64 -15.80 9.23 42.32
C GLN A 64 -14.77 9.10 43.45
N LYS A 65 -13.52 9.40 43.12
CA LYS A 65 -12.65 10.22 43.98
C LYS A 65 -11.74 11.10 43.12
N ASN A 66 -11.92 12.40 43.26
CA ASN A 66 -11.00 13.46 42.87
C ASN A 66 -9.70 13.34 43.66
N GLN A 67 -8.58 13.73 43.04
CA GLN A 67 -7.56 14.52 43.72
C GLN A 67 -6.69 15.28 42.68
N ASP A 68 -6.91 16.58 42.65
CA ASP A 68 -5.98 17.60 42.16
C ASP A 68 -4.69 17.58 42.98
N LYS A 69 -3.55 17.76 42.31
CA LYS A 69 -2.46 18.61 42.84
C LYS A 69 -1.78 19.36 41.70
N GLN A 70 -2.05 20.65 41.67
CA GLN A 70 -1.19 21.69 41.09
C GLN A 70 0.18 21.65 41.78
N ASN A 71 1.24 21.93 41.03
CA ASN A 71 2.30 22.78 41.58
C ASN A 71 2.90 23.65 40.49
N GLN A 72 2.81 24.96 40.72
CA GLN A 72 3.47 26.02 39.98
C GLN A 72 4.93 26.12 40.45
N GLY A 73 5.80 26.54 39.54
CA GLY A 73 7.18 26.96 39.83
C GLY A 73 7.64 27.88 38.72
N ASN A 74 7.50 29.18 38.96
CA ASN A 74 7.87 30.29 38.08
C ASN A 74 9.22 30.89 38.53
N CYS A 75 10.08 31.25 37.57
CA CYS A 75 11.14 32.29 37.55
C CYS A 75 12.26 31.84 36.59
N GLY A 76 12.91 32.65 35.75
CA GLY A 76 12.83 34.04 35.33
C GLY A 76 13.82 34.19 34.15
N ALA A 77 13.39 34.82 33.06
CA ALA A 77 13.92 36.08 32.51
C ALA A 77 15.45 36.16 32.27
N GLY A 78 15.84 36.37 31.01
CA GLY A 78 17.24 36.58 30.58
C GLY A 78 17.40 36.82 29.07
N ASP A 79 16.89 37.96 28.63
CA ASP A 79 17.23 38.83 27.48
C ASP A 79 18.08 38.39 26.25
N SER A 80 17.53 38.76 25.09
CA SER A 80 18.16 39.43 23.94
C SER A 80 19.38 38.84 23.20
N ARG A 81 19.22 38.56 21.90
CA ARG A 81 19.74 39.43 20.82
C ARG A 81 19.40 38.95 19.39
N SER A 82 18.91 39.93 18.64
CA SER A 82 18.83 40.04 17.19
C SER A 82 20.10 39.62 16.44
N SER A 83 19.92 38.93 15.30
CA SER A 83 20.77 39.16 14.12
C SER A 83 20.01 38.73 12.85
N GLN A 84 19.44 39.75 12.19
CA GLN A 84 19.04 39.71 10.79
C GLN A 84 20.28 39.54 9.90
N VAL A 85 20.23 38.60 8.96
CA VAL A 85 21.14 38.58 7.82
C VAL A 85 20.30 38.74 6.55
N ARG A 86 20.29 39.98 6.04
CA ARG A 86 20.01 40.29 4.63
C ARG A 86 21.32 40.16 3.87
N GLN A 87 21.34 39.45 2.75
CA GLN A 87 22.12 39.74 1.53
C GLN A 87 21.79 38.64 0.51
N VAL A 88 21.74 38.81 -0.81
CA VAL A 88 21.54 39.93 -1.74
C VAL A 88 21.14 39.23 -3.05
N LEU A 89 20.12 39.77 -3.71
CA LEU A 89 19.71 39.43 -5.07
C LEU A 89 20.77 39.95 -6.05
N LEU A 90 21.34 39.11 -6.91
CA LEU A 90 22.12 39.53 -8.08
C LEU A 90 21.53 38.91 -9.34
N LYS A 91 20.86 39.75 -10.14
CA LYS A 91 20.77 39.60 -11.60
C LYS A 91 21.92 40.39 -12.23
N PRO A 92 22.46 39.92 -13.35
CA PRO A 92 22.56 40.77 -14.55
C PRO A 92 21.91 40.05 -15.75
N SER A 93 20.94 40.68 -16.41
CA SER A 93 21.07 41.49 -17.64
C SER A 93 21.40 40.70 -18.91
N ALA A 94 20.52 40.90 -19.88
CA ALA A 94 20.55 40.41 -21.25
C ALA A 94 21.71 41.04 -22.04
N ASP A 95 22.27 40.31 -23.02
CA ASP A 95 22.18 40.75 -24.42
C ASP A 95 22.56 39.66 -25.46
N THR A 96 21.71 39.62 -26.49
CA THR A 96 21.89 39.28 -27.91
C THR A 96 23.00 38.31 -28.40
N ALA A 97 22.60 37.26 -29.16
CA ALA A 97 22.98 37.08 -30.57
C ALA A 97 22.38 35.78 -31.17
N ALA A 98 21.56 35.95 -32.22
CA ALA A 98 21.02 34.88 -33.04
C ALA A 98 22.04 34.39 -34.09
N ARG A 99 22.05 33.08 -34.40
CA ARG A 99 22.54 32.45 -35.66
C ARG A 99 21.99 31.00 -35.77
N PRO A 100 21.96 30.41 -36.99
CA PRO A 100 20.74 29.82 -37.55
C PRO A 100 20.58 28.30 -37.37
N LYS A 101 19.34 27.87 -37.61
CA LYS A 101 18.84 26.49 -37.61
C LYS A 101 19.63 25.57 -38.56
N CYS A 102 20.07 24.43 -38.04
CA CYS A 102 20.30 23.22 -38.82
C CYS A 102 19.26 22.20 -38.34
N THR A 103 18.32 21.86 -39.21
CA THR A 103 17.23 20.91 -38.95
C THR A 103 17.70 19.51 -39.32
N ASP A 104 18.05 18.70 -38.33
CA ASP A 104 17.93 17.25 -38.44
C ASP A 104 16.57 16.83 -37.83
N PRO A 105 15.85 15.87 -38.41
CA PRO A 105 14.57 15.44 -37.90
C PRO A 105 14.79 14.63 -36.61
N ASP A 106 14.48 15.26 -35.48
CA ASP A 106 14.38 14.60 -34.18
C ASP A 106 13.32 13.48 -34.27
N PRO A 107 13.64 12.21 -33.93
CA PRO A 107 12.64 11.16 -33.89
C PRO A 107 11.55 11.56 -32.90
N GLN A 108 10.32 11.67 -33.40
CA GLN A 108 9.16 12.10 -32.63
C GLN A 108 9.02 11.33 -31.32
N VAL A 109 9.53 11.90 -30.23
CA VAL A 109 9.03 11.63 -28.90
C VAL A 109 7.65 12.25 -28.90
N VAL A 110 6.62 11.42 -29.13
CA VAL A 110 5.23 11.83 -28.97
C VAL A 110 5.08 12.22 -27.50
N SER A 111 5.19 13.52 -27.23
CA SER A 111 4.80 14.14 -25.96
C SER A 111 3.30 13.95 -25.81
N ARG A 112 2.89 12.78 -25.31
CA ARG A 112 1.53 12.55 -24.85
C ARG A 112 1.45 13.20 -23.47
N SER A 113 0.48 14.09 -23.29
CA SER A 113 0.16 14.66 -21.98
C SER A 113 -0.02 13.54 -20.95
N PRO A 114 0.37 13.75 -19.67
CA PRO A 114 0.15 12.76 -18.62
C PRO A 114 -1.32 12.31 -18.58
N PRO A 115 -1.59 11.03 -18.28
CA PRO A 115 -2.96 10.56 -18.16
C PRO A 115 -3.67 11.31 -17.03
N THR A 116 -4.98 11.51 -17.17
CA THR A 116 -5.84 12.05 -16.10
C THR A 116 -6.84 11.00 -15.61
N PRO A 117 -7.32 11.09 -14.35
CA PRO A 117 -8.27 10.11 -13.80
C PRO A 117 -9.52 9.91 -14.66
N ASP A 118 -10.03 10.97 -15.28
CA ASP A 118 -11.24 10.95 -16.12
C ASP A 118 -11.04 10.16 -17.42
N GLN A 119 -9.80 10.00 -17.89
CA GLN A 119 -9.46 9.21 -19.08
C GLN A 119 -9.44 7.70 -18.79
N VAL A 120 -9.47 7.31 -17.51
CA VAL A 120 -9.47 5.90 -17.11
C VAL A 120 -10.87 5.53 -16.63
N PRO A 121 -11.73 5.01 -17.53
CA PRO A 121 -13.11 4.72 -17.19
C PRO A 121 -13.20 3.75 -16.02
N LEU A 122 -14.15 4.04 -15.13
CA LEU A 122 -14.55 3.15 -14.05
C LEU A 122 -15.79 2.39 -14.49
N GLY A 123 -15.77 1.07 -14.38
CA GLY A 123 -16.93 0.23 -14.66
C GLY A 123 -16.61 -1.25 -14.58
N LEU A 124 -17.66 -2.07 -14.56
CA LEU A 124 -17.51 -3.51 -14.73
C LEU A 124 -17.21 -3.85 -16.19
N GLY A 125 -16.29 -4.78 -16.42
CA GLY A 125 -15.88 -5.21 -17.76
C GLY A 125 -15.02 -4.19 -18.52
N VAL A 126 -14.64 -3.08 -17.89
CA VAL A 126 -13.72 -2.10 -18.47
C VAL A 126 -12.30 -2.66 -18.43
N HIS A 127 -11.60 -2.55 -19.57
CA HIS A 127 -10.19 -2.87 -19.70
C HIS A 127 -9.39 -1.62 -20.00
N VAL A 128 -8.27 -1.43 -19.30
CA VAL A 128 -7.37 -0.30 -19.47
C VAL A 128 -6.04 -0.81 -19.99
N ASP A 129 -5.48 -0.12 -20.99
CA ASP A 129 -4.17 -0.47 -21.52
C ASP A 129 -3.10 -0.46 -20.43
N ARG A 130 -2.26 -1.49 -20.45
CA ARG A 130 -1.21 -1.64 -19.44
C ARG A 130 -0.27 -0.43 -19.40
N SER A 131 0.03 0.14 -20.56
CA SER A 131 0.86 1.34 -20.69
C SER A 131 0.28 2.56 -19.96
N VAL A 132 -1.05 2.67 -19.84
CA VAL A 132 -1.71 3.78 -19.12
C VAL A 132 -1.56 3.57 -17.62
N VAL A 133 -1.86 2.38 -17.11
CA VAL A 133 -1.73 2.11 -15.66
C VAL A 133 -0.28 2.15 -15.18
N ASP A 134 0.68 1.77 -16.03
CA ASP A 134 2.11 1.89 -15.73
C ASP A 134 2.54 3.37 -15.68
N GLN A 135 2.00 4.24 -16.55
CA GLN A 135 2.23 5.69 -16.48
C GLN A 135 1.63 6.29 -15.20
N VAL A 136 0.45 5.83 -14.76
CA VAL A 136 -0.16 6.28 -13.50
C VAL A 136 0.72 5.92 -12.31
N GLU A 137 1.30 4.72 -12.27
CA GLU A 137 2.23 4.33 -11.21
C GLU A 137 3.38 5.34 -11.11
N VAL A 138 4.03 5.65 -12.25
CA VAL A 138 5.15 6.60 -12.28
C VAL A 138 4.71 8.01 -11.87
N LEU A 139 3.60 8.49 -12.42
CA LEU A 139 3.03 9.81 -12.13
C LEU A 139 2.73 9.99 -10.64
N THR A 140 2.34 8.92 -9.96
CA THR A 140 1.86 8.95 -8.57
C THR A 140 2.90 8.51 -7.54
N ARG A 141 4.17 8.32 -7.94
CA ARG A 141 5.28 8.05 -7.00
C ARG A 141 5.44 9.19 -6.00
N GLY A 142 5.90 8.87 -4.79
CA GLY A 142 5.92 9.78 -3.64
C GLY A 142 4.65 9.73 -2.79
N GLN A 143 3.59 9.08 -3.28
CA GLN A 143 2.39 8.73 -2.53
C GLN A 143 1.81 9.90 -1.71
N ARG A 144 1.98 9.89 -0.39
CA ARG A 144 1.46 10.94 0.51
C ARG A 144 1.99 12.35 0.24
N THR A 145 3.13 12.49 -0.44
CA THR A 145 3.68 13.80 -0.85
C THR A 145 3.29 14.18 -2.27
N ASN A 146 2.50 13.36 -2.96
CA ASN A 146 2.08 13.55 -4.34
C ASN A 146 0.56 13.74 -4.41
N GLN A 147 0.11 14.87 -4.95
CA GLN A 147 -1.32 15.19 -5.04
C GLN A 147 -2.04 14.31 -6.07
N ASP A 148 -1.39 13.96 -7.19
CA ASP A 148 -1.94 13.06 -8.21
C ASP A 148 -2.26 11.70 -7.60
N TRP A 149 -1.44 11.23 -6.64
CA TRP A 149 -1.71 9.96 -5.95
C TRP A 149 -3.05 9.98 -5.21
N PHE A 150 -3.42 11.09 -4.59
CA PHE A 150 -4.74 11.21 -3.95
C PHE A 150 -5.87 11.23 -4.98
N GLU A 151 -5.68 11.92 -6.10
CA GLU A 151 -6.69 12.04 -7.16
C GLU A 151 -6.95 10.71 -7.86
N TRP A 152 -5.89 9.99 -8.22
CA TRP A 152 -5.96 8.68 -8.83
C TRP A 152 -6.53 7.59 -7.91
N ARG A 153 -6.46 7.78 -6.58
CA ARG A 153 -7.08 6.86 -5.62
C ARG A 153 -8.59 7.04 -5.46
N LYS A 154 -9.11 8.24 -5.75
CA LYS A 154 -10.55 8.51 -5.61
C LYS A 154 -11.33 7.54 -6.50
N ASN A 155 -12.48 7.11 -5.99
CA ASN A 155 -13.43 6.24 -6.67
C ASN A 155 -12.90 4.83 -6.95
N ARG A 156 -11.74 4.45 -6.38
CA ARG A 156 -11.15 3.10 -6.46
C ARG A 156 -11.10 2.46 -5.08
N ILE A 157 -11.47 1.20 -5.01
CA ILE A 157 -11.24 0.37 -3.82
C ILE A 157 -9.74 0.15 -3.70
N THR A 158 -9.15 0.65 -2.61
CA THR A 158 -7.71 0.50 -2.36
C THR A 158 -7.41 -0.64 -1.38
N ALA A 159 -6.21 -1.23 -1.48
CA ALA A 159 -5.81 -2.37 -0.65
C ALA A 159 -6.06 -2.20 0.87
N SER A 160 -5.82 -1.00 1.42
CA SER A 160 -5.98 -0.74 2.86
C SER A 160 -7.44 -0.76 3.35
N VAL A 161 -8.41 -0.58 2.45
CA VAL A 161 -9.85 -0.68 2.75
C VAL A 161 -10.46 -2.00 2.29
N ALA A 162 -9.72 -2.82 1.55
CA ALA A 162 -10.22 -4.06 0.97
C ALA A 162 -10.76 -5.03 2.03
N HIS A 163 -10.03 -5.22 3.13
CA HIS A 163 -10.45 -6.13 4.21
C HIS A 163 -11.83 -5.77 4.77
N ARG A 164 -12.01 -4.51 5.21
CA ARG A 164 -13.28 -4.09 5.82
C ARG A 164 -14.46 -4.16 4.84
N ILE A 165 -14.23 -3.96 3.55
CA ILE A 165 -15.24 -4.08 2.51
C ILE A 165 -15.60 -5.55 2.30
N ALA A 166 -14.59 -6.39 2.08
CA ALA A 166 -14.76 -7.83 1.89
C ALA A 166 -15.40 -8.51 3.10
N HIS A 167 -15.30 -7.95 4.31
CA HIS A 167 -15.90 -8.50 5.53
C HIS A 167 -17.16 -7.78 6.02
N CYS A 168 -17.68 -6.80 5.28
CA CYS A 168 -18.85 -6.04 5.74
C CYS A 168 -20.16 -6.83 5.64
N HIS A 169 -21.16 -6.43 6.41
CA HIS A 169 -22.49 -7.05 6.39
C HIS A 169 -23.18 -6.98 5.03
N PHE A 170 -22.94 -5.90 4.26
CA PHE A 170 -23.58 -5.67 2.96
C PHE A 170 -23.20 -6.75 1.94
N VAL A 171 -21.89 -6.99 1.74
CA VAL A 171 -21.41 -8.01 0.78
C VAL A 171 -21.75 -9.44 1.19
N HIS A 172 -22.11 -9.64 2.47
CA HIS A 172 -22.60 -10.91 3.01
C HIS A 172 -24.13 -11.04 3.00
N GLY A 173 -24.85 -10.09 2.41
CA GLY A 173 -26.31 -10.10 2.37
C GLY A 173 -27.00 -9.95 3.73
N LYS A 174 -26.25 -9.57 4.78
CA LYS A 174 -26.79 -9.37 6.15
C LYS A 174 -27.49 -8.02 6.29
N THR A 175 -27.22 -7.06 5.39
CA THR A 175 -27.93 -5.79 5.27
C THR A 175 -28.05 -5.41 3.79
N LYS A 176 -29.11 -4.67 3.45
CA LYS A 176 -29.32 -4.11 2.10
C LYS A 176 -28.68 -2.73 1.93
N THR A 177 -28.28 -2.08 3.02
CA THR A 177 -27.75 -0.71 2.99
C THR A 177 -26.22 -0.76 3.04
N PRO A 178 -25.52 -0.17 2.06
CA PRO A 178 -24.06 -0.10 2.10
C PRO A 178 -23.59 0.86 3.20
N PRO A 179 -22.44 0.59 3.86
CA PRO A 179 -21.87 1.50 4.84
C PRO A 179 -21.45 2.83 4.19
N THR A 180 -22.12 3.92 4.55
CA THR A 180 -21.86 5.26 4.00
C THR A 180 -20.45 5.76 4.27
N SER A 181 -19.88 5.40 5.43
CA SER A 181 -18.48 5.71 5.75
C SER A 181 -17.49 5.07 4.78
N TYR A 182 -17.80 3.88 4.25
CA TYR A 182 -16.90 3.19 3.32
C TYR A 182 -16.95 3.85 1.94
N LEU A 183 -18.14 4.25 1.51
CA LEU A 183 -18.32 5.05 0.29
C LEU A 183 -17.55 6.37 0.39
N ALA A 184 -17.75 7.12 1.48
CA ALA A 184 -17.07 8.40 1.70
C ALA A 184 -15.54 8.26 1.67
N ASP A 185 -14.99 7.22 2.29
CA ASP A 185 -13.55 6.97 2.27
C ASP A 185 -13.00 6.64 0.87
N ILE A 186 -13.78 5.94 0.03
CA ILE A 186 -13.39 5.61 -1.35
C ILE A 186 -13.54 6.83 -2.27
N THR A 187 -14.58 7.65 -2.10
CA THR A 187 -14.82 8.86 -2.91
C THR A 187 -13.94 10.03 -2.51
N GLY A 188 -13.21 9.93 -1.39
CA GLY A 188 -12.36 11.00 -0.87
C GLY A 188 -13.13 12.07 -0.07
N GLU A 189 -14.35 11.78 0.36
CA GLU A 189 -15.19 12.63 1.21
C GLU A 189 -15.06 12.31 2.70
N GLY A 190 -14.35 11.22 3.02
CA GLY A 190 -14.00 10.85 4.38
C GLY A 190 -13.20 11.96 5.08
N ARG A 191 -13.35 12.04 6.41
CA ARG A 191 -12.57 12.99 7.22
C ARG A 191 -11.09 12.61 7.15
N ARG A 192 -10.23 13.60 6.88
CA ARG A 192 -8.79 13.43 7.07
C ARG A 192 -8.48 13.34 8.55
N VAL A 193 -8.09 12.17 9.01
CA VAL A 193 -7.67 11.92 10.39
C VAL A 193 -6.19 11.63 10.40
N GLN A 194 -5.44 12.36 11.22
CA GLN A 194 -4.05 12.05 11.53
C GLN A 194 -3.96 11.67 13.01
N THR A 195 -3.62 10.42 13.28
CA THR A 195 -3.42 9.94 14.65
C THR A 195 -1.94 9.97 15.03
N ARG A 196 -1.64 9.87 16.33
CA ARG A 196 -0.26 9.68 16.82
C ARG A 196 0.37 8.42 16.23
N ALA A 197 -0.40 7.34 16.07
CA ALA A 197 0.08 6.11 15.49
C ALA A 197 0.43 6.25 14.00
N MET A 198 -0.34 7.04 13.25
CA MET A 198 -0.04 7.34 11.84
C MET A 198 1.21 8.20 11.70
N SER A 199 1.35 9.23 12.53
CA SER A 199 2.54 10.12 12.52
C SER A 199 3.80 9.33 12.86
N TRP A 200 3.73 8.48 13.90
CA TRP A 200 4.79 7.55 14.24
C TRP A 200 5.16 6.61 13.08
N GLY A 201 4.16 6.05 12.39
CA GLY A 201 4.40 5.20 11.22
C GLY A 201 5.23 5.90 10.17
N VAL A 202 4.81 7.11 9.80
CA VAL A 202 5.48 7.97 8.82
C VAL A 202 6.91 8.32 9.24
N GLU A 203 7.13 8.66 10.50
CA GLU A 203 8.46 9.03 11.02
C GLU A 203 9.44 7.85 11.00
N GLN A 204 8.96 6.62 11.23
CA GLN A 204 9.80 5.43 11.35
C GLN A 204 9.99 4.65 10.04
N GLU A 205 9.17 4.92 9.02
CA GLU A 205 9.17 4.15 7.78
C GLU A 205 10.55 4.10 7.11
N ALA A 206 11.22 5.24 6.97
CA ALA A 206 12.55 5.32 6.35
C ALA A 206 13.62 4.52 7.14
N GLU A 207 13.55 4.50 8.47
CA GLU A 207 14.42 3.67 9.31
C GLU A 207 14.14 2.18 9.10
N ALA A 208 12.86 1.80 9.11
CA ALA A 208 12.43 0.42 8.93
C ALA A 208 12.86 -0.13 7.56
N VAL A 209 12.67 0.64 6.48
CA VAL A 209 13.13 0.31 5.12
C VAL A 209 14.65 0.14 5.09
N ARG A 210 15.42 1.04 5.71
CA ARG A 210 16.89 0.94 5.74
C ARG A 210 17.37 -0.33 6.43
N ARG A 211 16.79 -0.66 7.60
CA ARG A 211 17.11 -1.91 8.31
C ARG A 211 16.72 -3.14 7.50
N TYR A 212 15.53 -3.11 6.91
CA TYR A 212 15.05 -4.17 6.04
C TYR A 212 16.02 -4.45 4.87
N GLN A 213 16.50 -3.42 4.16
CA GLN A 213 17.45 -3.60 3.06
C GLN A 213 18.72 -4.34 3.49
N GLY A 214 19.27 -3.98 4.66
CA GLY A 214 20.44 -4.66 5.23
C GLY A 214 20.16 -6.12 5.55
N LEU A 215 19.04 -6.39 6.24
CA LEU A 215 18.62 -7.75 6.60
C LEU A 215 18.36 -8.62 5.37
N LYS A 216 17.62 -8.09 4.38
CA LYS A 216 17.28 -8.82 3.16
C LYS A 216 18.50 -9.08 2.29
N SER A 217 19.40 -8.10 2.17
CA SER A 217 20.65 -8.26 1.42
C SER A 217 21.53 -9.36 2.01
N ALA A 218 21.67 -9.38 3.34
CA ALA A 218 22.42 -10.41 4.06
C ALA A 218 21.77 -11.79 3.89
N ALA A 219 20.44 -11.89 4.05
CA ALA A 219 19.69 -13.14 3.91
C ALA A 219 19.80 -13.74 2.49
N LEU A 220 19.75 -12.90 1.45
CA LEU A 220 19.88 -13.35 0.06
C LEU A 220 21.34 -13.44 -0.42
N ARG A 221 22.32 -13.02 0.39
CA ARG A 221 23.74 -12.90 0.02
C ARG A 221 23.97 -12.11 -1.27
N ARG A 222 23.13 -11.10 -1.52
CA ARG A 222 23.22 -10.17 -2.65
C ARG A 222 22.61 -8.82 -2.28
N PRO A 223 23.11 -7.70 -2.82
CA PRO A 223 22.54 -6.39 -2.52
C PRO A 223 21.12 -6.28 -3.09
N VAL A 224 20.20 -5.77 -2.26
CA VAL A 224 18.85 -5.38 -2.68
C VAL A 224 18.61 -3.90 -2.38
N SER A 225 17.76 -3.28 -3.20
CA SER A 225 17.29 -1.91 -3.02
C SER A 225 15.77 -1.91 -2.89
N VAL A 226 15.23 -0.97 -2.13
CA VAL A 226 13.79 -0.68 -2.07
C VAL A 226 13.55 0.55 -2.91
N GLN A 227 12.76 0.39 -3.96
CA GLN A 227 12.36 1.47 -4.86
C GLN A 227 11.00 2.01 -4.44
N ASP A 228 10.89 3.34 -4.35
CA ASP A 228 9.61 4.02 -4.18
C ASP A 228 8.68 3.73 -5.36
N CYS A 229 7.40 3.57 -5.07
CA CYS A 229 6.37 3.29 -6.06
C CYS A 229 5.11 4.15 -5.83
N GLY A 230 4.28 4.26 -6.88
CA GLY A 230 3.03 4.98 -6.86
C GLY A 230 1.81 4.08 -6.67
N LEU A 231 0.74 4.41 -7.38
CA LEU A 231 -0.50 3.67 -7.41
C LEU A 231 -0.51 2.67 -8.56
N PHE A 232 -0.61 1.40 -8.22
CA PHE A 232 -0.89 0.33 -9.17
C PHE A 232 -2.38 0.17 -9.33
N ILE A 233 -2.88 0.24 -10.56
CA ILE A 233 -4.28 0.01 -10.92
C ILE A 233 -4.38 -1.34 -11.62
N ASP A 234 -5.39 -2.13 -11.26
CA ASP A 234 -5.69 -3.37 -11.98
C ASP A 234 -6.27 -3.05 -13.37
N ALA A 235 -5.55 -3.44 -14.41
CA ALA A 235 -5.92 -3.17 -15.81
C ALA A 235 -7.25 -3.81 -16.23
N HIS A 236 -7.66 -4.92 -15.60
CA HIS A 236 -8.93 -5.61 -15.86
C HIS A 236 -10.06 -5.16 -14.92
N ARG A 237 -9.71 -4.49 -13.82
CA ARG A 237 -10.62 -3.99 -12.79
C ARG A 237 -10.16 -2.59 -12.38
N PRO A 238 -10.33 -1.56 -13.22
CA PRO A 238 -9.77 -0.24 -12.96
C PRO A 238 -10.34 0.46 -11.71
N TRP A 239 -11.39 -0.11 -11.12
CA TRP A 239 -11.93 0.24 -9.81
C TRP A 239 -11.12 -0.30 -8.62
N LEU A 240 -10.09 -1.11 -8.84
CA LEU A 240 -9.22 -1.71 -7.82
C LEU A 240 -7.79 -1.18 -7.96
N ALA A 241 -7.19 -0.77 -6.85
CA ALA A 241 -5.82 -0.25 -6.84
C ALA A 241 -5.07 -0.52 -5.53
N ALA A 242 -3.74 -0.43 -5.56
CA ALA A 242 -2.92 -0.49 -4.37
C ALA A 242 -1.62 0.30 -4.51
N SER A 243 -1.06 0.71 -3.38
CA SER A 243 0.30 1.22 -3.28
C SER A 243 1.00 0.40 -2.19
N PRO A 244 1.95 -0.48 -2.55
CA PRO A 244 2.92 -1.01 -1.59
C PRO A 244 3.74 0.11 -0.97
N ASP A 245 4.37 -0.14 0.17
CA ASP A 245 5.32 0.81 0.78
C ASP A 245 6.66 0.84 0.01
N GLY A 246 6.91 -0.16 -0.85
CA GLY A 246 7.99 -0.13 -1.83
C GLY A 246 8.04 -1.38 -2.69
N ILE A 247 8.88 -1.34 -3.73
CA ILE A 247 9.22 -2.51 -4.55
C ILE A 247 10.67 -2.90 -4.28
N VAL A 248 10.87 -4.14 -3.85
CA VAL A 248 12.21 -4.66 -3.60
C VAL A 248 12.81 -5.13 -4.90
N THR A 249 14.01 -4.64 -5.21
CA THR A 249 14.72 -4.87 -6.46
C THR A 249 16.10 -5.45 -6.19
N ASP A 250 16.60 -6.27 -7.12
CA ASP A 250 18.01 -6.64 -7.15
C ASP A 250 18.84 -5.43 -7.56
N SER A 251 19.78 -4.98 -6.70
CA SER A 251 20.53 -3.74 -6.96
C SER A 251 21.45 -3.84 -8.18
N ARG A 252 21.78 -5.05 -8.65
CA ARG A 252 22.68 -5.26 -9.80
C ARG A 252 21.90 -5.25 -11.11
N THR A 253 20.71 -5.85 -11.13
CA THR A 253 19.93 -6.02 -12.36
C THR A 253 18.75 -5.07 -12.49
N GLY A 254 18.33 -4.44 -11.40
CA GLY A 254 17.09 -3.66 -11.32
C GLY A 254 15.81 -4.52 -11.36
N GLN A 255 15.94 -5.85 -11.34
CA GLN A 255 14.81 -6.76 -11.42
C GLN A 255 13.93 -6.63 -10.17
N TRP A 256 12.62 -6.52 -10.38
CA TRP A 256 11.64 -6.57 -9.29
C TRP A 256 11.59 -7.97 -8.68
N LEU A 257 11.73 -8.03 -7.35
CA LEU A 257 11.76 -9.27 -6.59
C LEU A 257 10.44 -9.52 -5.87
N LEU A 258 9.94 -8.52 -5.13
CA LEU A 258 8.75 -8.63 -4.28
C LEU A 258 8.22 -7.25 -3.83
N CYS A 259 6.99 -7.20 -3.33
CA CYS A 259 6.43 -6.01 -2.67
C CYS A 259 6.96 -5.87 -1.24
N LEU A 260 7.11 -4.64 -0.77
CA LEU A 260 7.36 -4.33 0.63
C LEU A 260 6.13 -3.69 1.26
N GLU A 261 5.76 -4.18 2.44
CA GLU A 261 4.79 -3.54 3.33
C GLU A 261 5.45 -3.33 4.70
N VAL A 262 5.40 -2.12 5.24
CA VAL A 262 6.03 -1.70 6.48
C VAL A 262 4.95 -1.33 7.50
N LYS A 263 5.09 -1.85 8.72
CA LYS A 263 4.23 -1.52 9.86
C LYS A 263 5.07 -1.20 11.08
N CYS A 264 4.86 -0.01 11.62
CA CYS A 264 5.50 0.47 12.84
C CYS A 264 4.44 0.56 13.95
N PRO A 265 4.10 -0.53 14.68
CA PRO A 265 3.00 -0.53 15.64
C PRO A 265 3.28 0.38 16.85
N TYR A 266 2.69 1.57 16.88
CA TYR A 266 2.89 2.55 17.96
C TYR A 266 2.64 1.98 19.36
N LYS A 267 1.59 1.17 19.56
CA LYS A 267 1.27 0.52 20.85
C LYS A 267 2.42 -0.35 21.37
N HIS A 268 3.17 -1.00 20.48
CA HIS A 268 4.21 -1.97 20.79
C HIS A 268 5.63 -1.47 20.48
N ARG A 269 5.79 -0.18 20.19
CA ARG A 269 7.05 0.41 19.70
C ARG A 269 8.27 0.17 20.59
N HIS A 270 8.09 0.02 21.91
CA HIS A 270 9.19 -0.24 22.86
C HIS A 270 9.32 -1.72 23.28
N ARG A 271 8.55 -2.62 22.65
CA ARG A 271 8.49 -4.04 22.96
C ARG A 271 9.15 -4.87 21.86
N ARG A 272 9.51 -6.11 22.19
CA ARG A 272 9.80 -7.11 21.15
C ARG A 272 8.48 -7.53 20.49
N VAL A 273 8.54 -7.82 19.21
CA VAL A 273 7.48 -8.45 18.42
C VAL A 273 7.04 -9.76 19.07
N GLU A 274 7.97 -10.53 19.62
CA GLU A 274 7.65 -11.76 20.37
C GLU A 274 6.67 -11.50 21.53
N ASP A 275 6.94 -10.49 22.36
CA ASP A 275 6.07 -10.14 23.49
C ASP A 275 4.71 -9.60 22.99
N ALA A 276 4.73 -8.84 21.89
CA ALA A 276 3.50 -8.36 21.26
C ALA A 276 2.63 -9.49 20.72
N CYS A 277 3.23 -10.56 20.17
CA CYS A 277 2.53 -11.75 19.71
C CYS A 277 1.88 -12.53 20.87
N ARG A 278 2.57 -12.65 22.01
CA ARG A 278 2.06 -13.41 23.18
C ARG A 278 0.96 -12.66 23.92
N ASP A 279 1.13 -11.36 24.10
CA ASP A 279 0.27 -10.60 25.02
C ASP A 279 -0.91 -9.92 24.34
N ASN A 280 -0.89 -9.79 23.01
CA ASN A 280 -1.96 -9.14 22.26
C ASN A 280 -2.54 -10.08 21.19
N PRO A 281 -3.73 -10.67 21.42
CA PRO A 281 -4.37 -11.57 20.45
C PRO A 281 -4.72 -10.86 19.14
N ASP A 282 -4.93 -9.54 19.18
CA ASP A 282 -5.22 -8.71 17.99
C ASP A 282 -3.97 -8.30 17.23
N PHE A 283 -2.77 -8.64 17.72
CA PHE A 283 -1.55 -8.33 17.00
C PHE A 283 -1.49 -9.10 15.68
N CYS A 284 -0.95 -8.47 14.63
CA CYS A 284 -0.98 -9.02 13.28
C CYS A 284 -0.18 -10.31 13.10
N LEU A 285 0.89 -10.50 13.89
CA LEU A 285 1.75 -11.67 13.80
C LEU A 285 1.40 -12.73 14.85
N GLN A 286 1.75 -13.97 14.55
CA GLN A 286 1.77 -15.09 15.47
C GLN A 286 3.13 -15.78 15.42
N ILE A 287 3.52 -16.41 16.54
CA ILE A 287 4.73 -17.24 16.60
C ILE A 287 4.41 -18.59 15.94
N VAL A 288 5.35 -19.09 15.16
CA VAL A 288 5.30 -20.43 14.57
C VAL A 288 6.21 -21.31 15.40
N ASP A 289 5.63 -22.33 16.03
CA ASP A 289 6.40 -23.37 16.71
C ASP A 289 7.07 -24.26 15.65
N GLU A 290 8.34 -24.57 15.85
CA GLU A 290 9.06 -25.50 14.98
C GLU A 290 9.13 -26.88 15.61
N ASP A 291 8.89 -27.91 14.80
CA ASP A 291 9.36 -29.25 15.12
C ASP A 291 10.90 -29.22 15.19
N GLY A 292 11.45 -29.83 16.24
CA GLY A 292 12.79 -29.57 16.82
C GLY A 292 14.05 -29.71 15.93
N GLN A 293 13.92 -29.88 14.61
CA GLN A 293 15.04 -29.99 13.66
C GLN A 293 15.47 -28.64 13.05
N ASN A 294 14.58 -27.64 12.96
CA ASN A 294 14.89 -26.34 12.35
C ASN A 294 15.33 -25.25 13.36
N ALA A 295 15.02 -25.43 14.65
CA ALA A 295 15.37 -24.49 15.72
C ALA A 295 16.90 -24.27 15.86
N ALA A 296 17.71 -25.25 15.43
CA ALA A 296 19.17 -25.17 15.47
C ALA A 296 19.78 -24.20 14.45
N ARG A 297 19.05 -23.80 13.39
CA ARG A 297 19.59 -22.96 12.30
C ARG A 297 19.35 -21.47 12.47
N CYS A 298 18.36 -21.06 13.27
CA CYS A 298 18.06 -19.65 13.54
C CYS A 298 17.63 -19.52 15.01
N PRO A 299 18.48 -19.01 15.91
CA PRO A 299 18.08 -18.78 17.29
C PRO A 299 17.10 -17.61 17.35
N GLY A 300 15.81 -17.90 17.58
CA GLY A 300 14.75 -16.91 17.77
C GLY A 300 13.37 -17.39 17.30
N PRO A 301 12.29 -16.73 17.75
CA PRO A 301 10.93 -17.05 17.29
C PRO A 301 10.78 -16.79 15.79
N ARG A 302 10.06 -17.68 15.10
CA ARG A 302 9.61 -17.45 13.73
C ARG A 302 8.22 -16.84 13.74
N TYR A 303 7.99 -15.87 12.86
CA TYR A 303 6.71 -15.18 12.79
C TYR A 303 5.97 -15.50 11.50
N ARG A 304 4.64 -15.51 11.58
CA ARG A 304 3.73 -15.54 10.44
C ARG A 304 2.66 -14.47 10.59
N LEU A 305 2.28 -13.83 9.48
CA LEU A 305 1.12 -12.94 9.43
C LEU A 305 -0.16 -13.77 9.51
N LYS A 306 -1.07 -13.41 10.42
CA LYS A 306 -2.38 -14.05 10.54
C LYS A 306 -3.18 -13.79 9.26
N SER A 307 -3.68 -14.86 8.62
CA SER A 307 -4.49 -14.76 7.39
C SER A 307 -5.81 -14.01 7.59
N SER A 308 -6.34 -14.02 8.82
CA SER A 308 -7.54 -13.28 9.22
C SER A 308 -7.29 -11.78 9.45
N HIS A 309 -6.03 -11.34 9.53
CA HIS A 309 -5.72 -9.95 9.82
C HIS A 309 -5.82 -9.08 8.56
N SER A 310 -6.24 -7.82 8.72
CA SER A 310 -6.46 -6.88 7.62
C SER A 310 -5.24 -6.67 6.73
N TYR A 311 -4.04 -6.61 7.32
CA TYR A 311 -2.78 -6.53 6.57
C TYR A 311 -2.56 -7.71 5.61
N PHE A 312 -3.07 -8.91 5.91
CA PHE A 312 -2.95 -10.02 4.98
C PHE A 312 -3.77 -9.74 3.72
N THR A 313 -5.05 -9.38 3.86
CA THR A 313 -5.90 -9.00 2.72
C THR A 313 -5.33 -7.81 1.95
N GLN A 314 -4.75 -6.83 2.64
CA GLN A 314 -4.09 -5.67 2.01
C GLN A 314 -2.93 -6.12 1.13
N ILE A 315 -2.03 -6.96 1.64
CA ILE A 315 -0.88 -7.49 0.88
C ILE A 315 -1.36 -8.35 -0.29
N GLN A 316 -2.39 -9.19 -0.11
CA GLN A 316 -2.97 -9.98 -1.21
C GLN A 316 -3.48 -9.08 -2.34
N CYS A 317 -4.13 -7.95 -2.00
CA CYS A 317 -4.54 -6.96 -2.99
C CYS A 317 -3.34 -6.30 -3.69
N GLN A 318 -2.30 -5.93 -2.96
CA GLN A 318 -1.06 -5.38 -3.54
C GLN A 318 -0.40 -6.36 -4.52
N LEU A 319 -0.29 -7.65 -4.15
CA LEU A 319 0.26 -8.70 -5.01
C LEU A 319 -0.60 -8.89 -6.27
N ALA A 320 -1.92 -8.88 -6.13
CA ALA A 320 -2.84 -9.00 -7.26
C ALA A 320 -2.70 -7.87 -8.29
N VAL A 321 -2.61 -6.61 -7.85
CA VAL A 321 -2.54 -5.46 -8.77
C VAL A 321 -1.14 -5.23 -9.35
N THR A 322 -0.09 -5.55 -8.59
CA THR A 322 1.31 -5.43 -9.06
C THR A 322 1.71 -6.58 -9.98
N GLY A 323 1.09 -7.75 -9.82
CA GLY A 323 1.48 -8.97 -10.51
C GLY A 323 2.63 -9.74 -9.86
N LEU A 324 3.13 -9.27 -8.71
CA LEU A 324 4.16 -9.96 -7.95
C LEU A 324 3.56 -11.11 -7.14
N LYS A 325 4.36 -12.16 -6.92
CA LYS A 325 3.91 -13.38 -6.21
C LYS A 325 4.24 -13.37 -4.72
N ASN A 326 5.17 -12.52 -4.31
CA ASN A 326 5.68 -12.47 -2.95
C ASN A 326 5.74 -11.03 -2.46
N ALA A 327 5.55 -10.87 -1.16
CA ALA A 327 5.81 -9.66 -0.41
C ALA A 327 6.59 -10.01 0.85
N ASP A 328 7.29 -9.03 1.41
CA ASP A 328 7.73 -9.05 2.79
C ASP A 328 6.92 -8.03 3.59
N LEU A 329 6.30 -8.49 4.68
CA LEU A 329 5.80 -7.61 5.73
C LEU A 329 6.93 -7.34 6.73
N VAL A 330 7.29 -6.08 6.89
CA VAL A 330 8.22 -5.62 7.92
C VAL A 330 7.43 -5.08 9.09
N VAL A 331 7.63 -5.67 10.27
CA VAL A 331 7.12 -5.11 11.53
C VAL A 331 8.27 -4.53 12.32
N PHE A 332 8.28 -3.21 12.44
CA PHE A 332 9.35 -2.44 13.05
C PHE A 332 8.97 -1.95 14.44
N THR A 333 9.78 -2.34 15.44
CA THR A 333 9.78 -1.72 16.76
C THR A 333 11.17 -1.15 17.05
N LEU A 334 11.28 -0.33 18.10
CA LEU A 334 12.58 0.16 18.56
C LEU A 334 13.46 -0.94 19.16
N LYS A 335 12.92 -2.15 19.37
CA LYS A 335 13.66 -3.30 19.90
C LYS A 335 14.11 -4.27 18.82
N GLU A 336 13.31 -4.45 17.75
CA GLU A 336 13.66 -5.35 16.65
C GLU A 336 12.94 -5.03 15.35
N THR A 337 13.42 -5.64 14.26
CA THR A 337 12.80 -5.56 12.92
C THR A 337 12.48 -6.97 12.46
N ALA A 338 11.20 -7.35 12.54
CA ALA A 338 10.74 -8.65 12.06
C ALA A 338 10.41 -8.57 10.57
N VAL A 339 10.94 -9.52 9.78
CA VAL A 339 10.66 -9.64 8.35
C VAL A 339 9.86 -10.93 8.14
N VAL A 340 8.64 -10.79 7.64
CA VAL A 340 7.69 -11.89 7.49
C VAL A 340 7.31 -12.06 6.02
N PRO A 341 7.73 -13.14 5.36
CA PRO A 341 7.35 -13.37 3.96
C PRO A 341 5.85 -13.69 3.85
N VAL A 342 5.22 -13.15 2.82
CA VAL A 342 3.82 -13.40 2.47
C VAL A 342 3.74 -13.75 0.99
N THR A 343 3.18 -14.91 0.68
CA THR A 343 2.98 -15.37 -0.69
C THR A 343 1.54 -15.11 -1.12
N PHE A 344 1.35 -14.84 -2.40
CA PHE A 344 0.03 -14.68 -3.00
C PHE A 344 -0.81 -15.95 -2.82
N ASP A 345 -2.02 -15.80 -2.29
CA ASP A 345 -3.00 -16.85 -2.08
C ASP A 345 -4.13 -16.68 -3.11
N PRO A 346 -4.15 -17.49 -4.20
CA PRO A 346 -5.11 -17.32 -5.28
C PRO A 346 -6.55 -17.68 -4.86
N GLU A 347 -6.73 -18.61 -3.91
CA GLU A 347 -8.05 -19.05 -3.47
C GLU A 347 -8.69 -17.98 -2.59
N LEU A 348 -7.95 -17.50 -1.59
CA LEU A 348 -8.39 -16.41 -0.72
C LEU A 348 -8.61 -15.12 -1.52
N TRP A 349 -7.73 -14.84 -2.51
CA TRP A 349 -7.90 -13.67 -3.36
C TRP A 349 -9.15 -13.76 -4.25
N ALA A 350 -9.45 -14.92 -4.82
CA ALA A 350 -10.65 -15.12 -5.63
C ALA A 350 -11.94 -14.84 -4.83
N GLU A 351 -12.01 -15.33 -3.58
CA GLU A 351 -13.11 -15.02 -2.67
C GLU A 351 -13.16 -13.52 -2.32
N THR A 352 -12.01 -12.95 -1.98
CA THR A 352 -11.90 -11.53 -1.61
C THR A 352 -12.37 -10.64 -2.73
N VAL A 353 -11.84 -10.81 -3.95
CA VAL A 353 -12.14 -9.93 -5.08
C VAL A 353 -13.57 -10.06 -5.55
N SER A 354 -14.18 -11.25 -5.45
CA SER A 354 -15.61 -11.45 -5.69
C SER A 354 -16.46 -10.58 -4.74
N ARG A 355 -16.11 -10.51 -3.46
CA ARG A 355 -16.79 -9.63 -2.50
C ARG A 355 -16.55 -8.16 -2.77
N LEU A 356 -15.34 -7.78 -3.18
CA LEU A 356 -15.04 -6.40 -3.58
C LEU A 356 -15.85 -5.99 -4.81
N GLU A 357 -16.03 -6.89 -5.78
CA GLU A 357 -16.83 -6.65 -6.98
C GLU A 357 -18.32 -6.47 -6.65
N VAL A 358 -18.87 -7.28 -5.73
CA VAL A 358 -20.23 -7.09 -5.20
C VAL A 358 -20.38 -5.70 -4.61
N PHE A 359 -19.44 -5.26 -3.75
CA PHE A 359 -19.48 -3.92 -3.18
C PHE A 359 -19.36 -2.84 -4.27
N TYR A 360 -18.45 -3.02 -5.22
CA TYR A 360 -18.25 -2.08 -6.31
C TYR A 360 -19.53 -1.91 -7.14
N ARG A 361 -20.11 -3.02 -7.59
CA ARG A 361 -21.32 -3.06 -8.43
C ARG A 361 -22.56 -2.53 -7.72
N ASP A 362 -22.79 -2.98 -6.50
CA ASP A 362 -24.09 -2.81 -5.84
C ASP A 362 -24.11 -1.61 -4.88
N ALA A 363 -22.94 -1.05 -4.54
CA ALA A 363 -22.83 0.10 -3.65
C ALA A 363 -22.07 1.27 -4.27
N LEU A 364 -20.81 1.07 -4.70
CA LEU A 364 -19.97 2.18 -5.12
C LEU A 364 -20.42 2.77 -6.47
N LEU A 365 -20.65 1.92 -7.48
CA LEU A 365 -20.99 2.38 -8.82
C LEU A 365 -22.32 3.18 -8.86
N PRO A 366 -23.42 2.74 -8.23
CA PRO A 366 -24.64 3.54 -8.12
C PRO A 366 -24.41 4.88 -7.40
N HIS A 367 -23.59 4.87 -6.35
CA HIS A 367 -23.24 6.09 -5.61
C HIS A 367 -22.47 7.09 -6.48
N LEU A 368 -21.53 6.63 -7.32
CA LEU A 368 -20.81 7.49 -8.26
C LEU A 368 -21.74 8.08 -9.32
N GLN A 369 -22.65 7.27 -9.88
CA GLN A 369 -23.61 7.71 -10.90
C GLN A 369 -24.58 8.79 -10.37
N GLN A 370 -25.09 8.61 -9.14
CA GLN A 370 -25.95 9.61 -8.49
C GLN A 370 -25.23 10.95 -8.32
N LYS A 371 -23.93 10.94 -8.02
CA LYS A 371 -23.15 12.17 -7.85
C LYS A 371 -22.88 12.87 -9.16
N THR A 372 -22.59 12.13 -10.22
CA THR A 372 -22.42 12.71 -11.57
C THR A 372 -23.74 13.34 -12.03
N ALA A 373 -24.87 12.65 -11.85
CA ALA A 373 -26.19 13.16 -12.22
C ALA A 373 -26.60 14.41 -11.40
N ALA A 374 -26.25 14.45 -10.11
CA ALA A 374 -26.50 15.63 -9.26
C ALA A 374 -25.63 16.85 -9.63
N TRP A 375 -24.56 16.66 -10.40
CA TRP A 375 -23.64 17.72 -10.82
C TRP A 375 -23.92 18.30 -12.21
N THR A 376 -24.73 17.63 -13.05
CA THR A 376 -25.25 18.21 -14.29
C THR A 376 -26.50 19.03 -13.94
N PRO A 377 -26.44 20.39 -13.89
CA PRO A 377 -27.65 21.18 -13.77
C PRO A 377 -28.49 20.94 -15.03
N GLU A 378 -29.80 20.75 -14.87
CA GLU A 378 -30.73 20.75 -16.00
C GLU A 378 -30.48 22.02 -16.84
N LEU A 379 -30.12 21.82 -18.12
CA LEU A 379 -29.91 22.88 -19.10
C LEU A 379 -31.22 23.47 -19.59
#